data_AF-A0A497KLM2-F1
#
_entry.id   AF-A0A497KLM2-F1
#
_cell.length_a   1.000
_cell.length_b   1.000
_cell.length_c   1.000
_cell.angle_alpha   90.00
_cell.angle_beta   90.00
_cell.angle_gamma   90.00
#
_symmetry.space_group_name_H-M   'P 1'
#
loop_
_entity.id
_entity.type
_entity.pdbx_description
1 polymer ?
#
loop_
_entity_poly.entity_id
_entity_poly.type
_entity_poly.pdbx_seq_one_letter_code
_entity_poly.pdbx_strand_id
1 'polypeptide(L)'
;MPTCRSGEKEIAKDANFCPNCGLRTEKGENDNGRTPVDRRPVWEKDLDTAIQNAGKLLEEAVEAAKKGLKQVSEEVKTEIDKVKETTPLKKTPVYCPKCGSKNPNDSEYCTKCGAKIHK
;
A
#
# COMPACT_ATOMS: atom_id res chain seq x y z
N MET A 1 21.78 -26.30 -43.54
CA MET A 1 20.48 -26.67 -42.95
C MET A 1 20.00 -25.49 -42.10
N PRO A 2 18.69 -25.24 -41.90
CA PRO A 2 18.27 -24.14 -41.04
C PRO A 2 18.76 -24.38 -39.61
N THR A 3 19.36 -23.34 -39.02
CA THR A 3 19.92 -23.36 -37.66
C THR A 3 18.98 -22.65 -36.69
N CYS A 4 18.95 -23.10 -35.43
CA CYS A 4 18.14 -22.44 -34.40
C CYS A 4 18.74 -21.09 -33.99
N ARG A 5 17.93 -20.02 -33.90
CA ARG A 5 18.39 -18.70 -33.39
C ARG A 5 18.87 -18.75 -31.93
N SER A 6 18.45 -19.75 -31.17
CA SER A 6 18.86 -19.95 -29.77
C SER A 6 19.87 -21.09 -29.57
N GLY A 7 20.49 -21.64 -30.63
CA GLY A 7 21.55 -22.65 -30.49
C GLY A 7 22.00 -23.35 -31.78
N GLU A 8 23.17 -23.99 -31.74
CA GLU A 8 23.85 -24.64 -32.88
C GLU A 8 23.35 -26.06 -33.18
N LYS A 9 22.03 -26.24 -33.39
CA LYS A 9 21.52 -27.53 -33.89
C LYS A 9 20.82 -27.36 -35.23
N GLU A 10 21.10 -28.30 -36.13
CA GLU A 10 20.44 -28.41 -37.43
C GLU A 10 18.97 -28.80 -37.24
N ILE A 11 18.08 -28.05 -37.91
CA ILE A 11 16.64 -28.26 -37.89
C ILE A 11 16.22 -28.86 -39.25
N ALA A 12 15.16 -29.69 -39.24
CA ALA A 12 14.51 -30.15 -40.47
C ALA A 12 14.06 -28.95 -41.33
N LYS A 13 14.24 -29.06 -42.66
CA LYS A 13 14.03 -27.94 -43.60
C LYS A 13 12.58 -27.42 -43.64
N ASP A 14 11.63 -28.25 -43.28
CA ASP A 14 10.18 -27.99 -43.31
C ASP A 14 9.58 -27.65 -41.94
N ALA A 15 10.37 -27.73 -40.86
CA ALA A 15 9.90 -27.48 -39.51
C ALA A 15 9.56 -26.00 -39.27
N ASN A 16 8.37 -25.74 -38.74
CA ASN A 16 7.92 -24.40 -38.34
C ASN A 16 8.43 -23.98 -36.94
N PHE A 17 8.83 -24.95 -36.10
CA PHE A 17 9.31 -24.74 -34.73
C PHE A 17 10.55 -25.58 -34.47
N CYS A 18 11.49 -25.05 -33.68
CA CYS A 18 12.63 -25.83 -33.20
C CYS A 18 12.16 -26.87 -32.17
N PRO A 19 12.47 -28.17 -32.35
CA PRO A 19 12.04 -29.23 -31.43
C PRO A 19 12.71 -29.15 -30.04
N ASN A 20 13.79 -28.39 -29.92
CA ASN A 20 14.56 -28.29 -28.67
C ASN A 20 14.16 -27.08 -27.81
N CYS A 21 13.97 -25.90 -28.41
CA CYS A 21 13.62 -24.68 -27.66
C CYS A 21 12.19 -24.18 -27.88
N GLY A 22 11.48 -24.67 -28.91
CA GLY A 22 10.12 -24.26 -29.25
C GLY A 22 9.99 -22.90 -29.95
N LEU A 23 11.09 -22.19 -30.21
CA LEU A 23 11.07 -20.95 -31.00
C LEU A 23 10.70 -21.22 -32.46
N ARG A 24 10.05 -20.24 -33.09
CA ARG A 24 9.71 -20.27 -34.53
C ARG A 24 10.97 -20.24 -35.37
N THR A 25 10.97 -21.04 -36.44
CA THR A 25 11.95 -20.94 -37.53
C THR A 25 11.56 -19.79 -38.46
N GLU A 26 12.46 -19.37 -39.34
CA GLU A 26 12.16 -18.36 -40.37
C GLU A 26 10.96 -18.79 -41.26
N LYS A 27 10.88 -20.08 -41.60
CA LYS A 27 9.70 -20.65 -42.27
C LYS A 27 8.45 -20.54 -41.40
N GLY A 28 8.54 -20.88 -40.11
CA GLY A 28 7.43 -20.72 -39.18
C GLY A 28 6.96 -19.28 -39.02
N GLU A 29 7.86 -18.29 -39.11
CA GLU A 29 7.54 -16.85 -39.15
C GLU A 29 6.75 -16.50 -40.43
N ASN A 30 7.24 -16.92 -41.60
CA ASN A 30 6.63 -16.65 -42.92
C ASN A 30 5.29 -17.36 -43.13
N ASP A 31 5.13 -18.59 -42.64
CA ASP A 31 3.90 -19.39 -42.77
C ASP A 31 2.80 -18.93 -41.81
N ASN A 32 3.07 -17.91 -40.99
CA ASN A 32 2.19 -17.41 -39.92
C ASN A 32 1.69 -18.51 -38.95
N GLY A 33 2.41 -19.64 -38.87
CA GLY A 33 2.05 -20.79 -38.04
C GLY A 33 2.00 -20.41 -36.57
N ARG A 34 0.82 -20.49 -35.94
CA ARG A 34 0.68 -20.25 -34.49
C ARG A 34 1.56 -21.23 -33.72
N THR A 35 2.24 -20.74 -32.69
CA THR A 35 2.92 -21.61 -31.73
C THR A 35 1.96 -22.70 -31.26
N PRO A 36 2.36 -24.00 -31.30
CA PRO A 36 1.54 -25.07 -30.80
C PRO A 36 1.12 -24.72 -29.37
N VAL A 37 -0.19 -24.68 -29.14
CA VAL A 37 -0.78 -24.35 -27.84
C VAL A 37 -0.81 -25.58 -26.92
N ASP A 38 -0.17 -26.66 -27.36
CA ASP A 38 -0.05 -27.92 -26.65
C ASP A 38 0.50 -27.60 -25.26
N ARG A 39 -0.40 -27.66 -24.26
CA ARG A 39 -0.08 -27.35 -22.86
C ARG A 39 1.19 -28.07 -22.50
N ARG A 40 2.23 -27.33 -22.15
CA ARG A 40 3.48 -27.92 -21.70
C ARG A 40 3.27 -28.27 -20.22
N PRO A 41 3.01 -29.54 -19.85
CA PRO A 41 2.19 -29.84 -18.67
C PRO A 41 2.85 -29.62 -17.31
N VAL A 42 4.17 -29.34 -17.28
CA VAL A 42 4.96 -29.33 -16.05
C VAL A 42 5.19 -27.90 -15.57
N TRP A 43 5.86 -27.06 -16.38
CA TRP A 43 6.19 -25.69 -15.94
C TRP A 43 4.96 -24.78 -15.80
N GLU A 44 3.87 -25.00 -16.55
CA GLU A 44 2.61 -24.26 -16.36
C GLU A 44 2.00 -24.55 -14.99
N LYS A 45 2.05 -25.80 -14.52
CA LYS A 45 1.61 -26.17 -13.16
C LYS A 45 2.54 -25.62 -12.09
N ASP A 46 3.84 -25.60 -12.35
CA ASP A 46 4.83 -25.01 -11.44
C ASP A 46 4.60 -23.50 -11.32
N LEU A 47 4.25 -22.82 -12.42
CA LEU A 47 3.91 -21.40 -12.44
C LEU A 47 2.61 -21.13 -11.67
N ASP A 48 1.56 -21.90 -11.90
CA ASP A 48 0.30 -21.79 -11.14
C ASP A 48 0.56 -21.97 -9.64
N THR A 49 1.34 -22.99 -9.27
CA THR A 49 1.73 -23.25 -7.88
C THR A 49 2.52 -22.09 -7.28
N ALA A 50 3.47 -21.52 -8.03
CA ALA A 50 4.23 -20.36 -7.60
C ALA A 50 3.35 -19.13 -7.37
N ILE A 51 2.38 -18.88 -8.27
CA ILE A 51 1.43 -17.77 -8.14
C ILE A 51 0.54 -17.96 -6.90
N GLN A 52 0.03 -19.18 -6.67
CA GLN A 52 -0.79 -19.47 -5.49
C GLN A 52 0.00 -19.29 -4.18
N ASN A 53 1.25 -19.76 -4.16
CA ASN A 53 2.13 -19.57 -3.01
C ASN A 53 2.44 -18.10 -2.75
N ALA A 54 2.71 -17.32 -3.81
CA ALA A 54 2.92 -15.87 -3.69
C ALA A 54 1.67 -15.15 -3.17
N GLY A 55 0.48 -15.54 -3.65
CA GLY A 55 -0.79 -15.02 -3.15
C GLY A 55 -0.97 -15.27 -1.65
N LYS A 56 -0.72 -16.51 -1.21
CA LYS A 56 -0.79 -16.88 0.21
C LYS A 56 0.17 -16.05 1.09
N LEU A 57 1.42 -15.88 0.64
CA LEU A 57 2.41 -15.08 1.37
C LEU A 57 1.98 -13.60 1.48
N LEU A 58 1.39 -13.06 0.42
CA LEU A 58 0.86 -11.69 0.43
C LEU A 58 -0.31 -11.53 1.40
N GLU A 59 -1.25 -12.48 1.42
CA GLU A 59 -2.37 -12.45 2.37
C GLU A 59 -1.88 -12.52 3.82
N GLU A 60 -0.92 -13.40 4.12
CA GLU A 60 -0.30 -13.50 5.45
C GLU A 60 0.39 -12.18 5.86
N ALA A 61 1.12 -11.56 4.94
CA ALA A 61 1.78 -10.27 5.18
C ALA A 61 0.78 -9.13 5.43
N VAL A 62 -0.31 -9.08 4.66
CA VAL A 62 -1.37 -8.07 4.81
C VAL A 62 -2.10 -8.23 6.14
N GLU A 63 -2.42 -9.46 6.56
CA GLU A 63 -3.06 -9.69 7.84
C GLU A 63 -2.14 -9.38 9.02
N ALA A 64 -0.82 -9.64 8.90
CA ALA A 64 0.15 -9.19 9.88
C ALA A 64 0.21 -7.66 9.98
N ALA A 65 0.26 -6.96 8.83
CA ALA A 65 0.27 -5.50 8.79
C ALA A 65 -0.99 -4.89 9.40
N LYS A 66 -2.17 -5.45 9.10
CA LYS A 66 -3.46 -5.03 9.66
C LYS A 66 -3.51 -5.16 11.18
N LYS A 67 -2.98 -6.25 11.75
CA LYS A 67 -2.89 -6.42 13.20
C LYS A 67 -1.99 -5.37 13.83
N GLY A 68 -0.80 -5.14 13.26
CA GLY A 68 0.12 -4.10 13.71
C GLY A 68 -0.50 -2.71 13.67
N LEU A 69 -1.15 -2.34 12.57
CA LEU A 69 -1.86 -1.05 12.44
C LEU A 69 -2.97 -0.89 13.48
N LYS A 70 -3.73 -1.96 13.76
CA LYS A 70 -4.79 -1.92 14.77
C LYS A 70 -4.20 -1.68 16.17
N GLN A 71 -3.11 -2.35 16.53
CA GLN A 71 -2.43 -2.15 17.82
C GLN A 71 -1.94 -0.71 17.98
N VAL A 72 -1.23 -0.19 16.98
CA VAL A 72 -0.75 1.20 16.96
C VAL A 72 -1.93 2.18 17.08
N SER A 73 -3.05 1.91 16.42
CA SER A 73 -4.22 2.80 16.49
C SER A 73 -4.83 2.88 17.88
N GLU A 74 -4.87 1.77 18.64
CA GLU A 74 -5.40 1.75 20.00
C GLU A 74 -4.43 2.41 20.98
N GLU A 75 -3.12 2.16 20.84
CA GLU A 75 -2.08 2.84 21.63
C GLU A 75 -2.14 4.36 21.42
N VAL A 76 -2.24 4.82 20.18
CA VAL A 76 -2.36 6.24 19.86
C VAL A 76 -3.64 6.86 20.43
N LYS A 77 -4.79 6.16 20.39
CA LYS A 77 -6.03 6.65 21.03
C LYS A 77 -5.85 6.87 22.52
N THR A 78 -5.24 5.90 23.22
CA THR A 78 -5.04 6.01 24.67
C THR A 78 -4.15 7.19 25.06
N GLU A 79 -3.11 7.47 24.28
CA GLU A 79 -2.26 8.64 24.52
C GLU A 79 -2.97 9.96 24.16
N ILE A 80 -3.76 9.99 23.08
CA ILE A 80 -4.59 11.16 22.73
C ILE A 80 -5.61 11.48 23.83
N ASP A 81 -6.27 10.49 24.41
CA ASP A 81 -7.28 10.73 25.45
C ASP A 81 -6.65 11.26 26.75
N LYS A 82 -5.44 10.80 27.12
CA LYS A 82 -4.66 11.39 28.24
C LYS A 82 -4.29 12.87 27.97
N VAL A 83 -3.97 13.21 26.73
CA VAL A 83 -3.66 14.59 26.34
C VAL A 83 -4.92 15.48 26.35
N LYS A 84 -6.09 14.95 26.01
CA LYS A 84 -7.36 15.70 26.08
C LYS A 84 -7.73 16.08 27.51
N GLU A 85 -7.51 15.20 28.49
CA GLU A 85 -7.84 15.48 29.89
C GLU A 85 -6.87 16.50 30.53
N THR A 86 -5.62 16.51 30.10
CA THR A 86 -4.59 17.42 30.62
C THR A 86 -4.53 18.77 29.90
N THR A 87 -5.25 18.93 28.80
CA THR A 87 -5.41 20.21 28.11
C THR A 87 -6.61 20.94 28.72
N PRO A 88 -6.44 21.97 29.56
CA PRO A 88 -7.57 22.75 30.01
C PRO A 88 -8.19 23.35 28.75
N LEU A 89 -9.46 23.01 28.49
CA LEU A 89 -10.31 23.73 27.55
C LEU A 89 -9.96 25.22 27.69
N LYS A 90 -9.42 25.82 26.63
CA LYS A 90 -9.08 27.25 26.62
C LYS A 90 -10.35 28.01 26.96
N LYS A 91 -10.57 28.28 28.25
CA LYS A 91 -11.71 29.06 28.71
C LYS A 91 -11.58 30.38 27.98
N THR A 92 -12.61 30.74 27.22
CA THR A 92 -12.59 31.95 26.41
C THR A 92 -12.32 33.14 27.33
N PRO A 93 -11.30 33.96 27.05
CA PRO A 93 -10.97 35.09 27.90
C PRO A 93 -12.12 36.10 27.89
N VAL A 94 -12.39 36.72 29.04
CA VAL A 94 -13.41 37.77 29.18
C VAL A 94 -12.75 39.15 29.13
N TYR A 95 -13.42 40.12 28.52
CA TYR A 95 -12.91 41.49 28.43
C TYR A 95 -13.59 42.38 29.47
N CYS A 96 -12.81 43.20 30.16
CA CYS A 96 -13.35 44.10 31.17
C CYS A 96 -14.22 45.19 30.50
N PRO A 97 -15.49 45.37 30.92
CA PRO A 97 -16.37 46.38 30.32
C PRO A 97 -15.92 47.82 30.62
N LYS A 98 -15.11 48.03 31.66
CA LYS A 98 -14.63 49.37 32.06
C LYS A 98 -13.38 49.82 31.31
N CYS A 99 -12.40 48.91 31.12
CA CYS A 99 -11.09 49.28 30.58
C CYS A 99 -10.62 48.45 29.38
N GLY A 100 -11.41 47.47 28.94
CA GLY A 100 -11.12 46.61 27.79
C GLY A 100 -10.01 45.59 28.01
N SER A 101 -9.46 45.43 29.22
CA SER A 101 -8.40 44.45 29.46
C SER A 101 -8.91 43.01 29.31
N LYS A 102 -8.04 42.13 28.82
CA LYS A 102 -8.27 40.69 28.72
C LYS A 102 -8.04 40.03 30.08
N ASN A 103 -9.03 39.30 30.60
CA ASN A 103 -8.98 38.61 31.89
C ASN A 103 -9.32 37.11 31.73
N PRO A 104 -8.84 36.23 32.64
CA PRO A 104 -9.29 34.84 32.72
C PRO A 104 -10.83 34.73 32.80
N ASN A 105 -11.41 33.69 32.20
CA ASN A 105 -12.88 33.51 32.14
C ASN A 105 -13.56 33.47 33.52
N ASP A 106 -12.84 33.02 34.54
CA ASP A 106 -13.29 32.92 35.92
C ASP A 106 -12.97 34.15 36.78
N SER A 107 -12.50 35.25 36.18
CA SER A 107 -12.23 36.49 36.91
C SER A 107 -13.53 37.22 37.28
N GLU A 108 -13.78 37.39 38.58
CA GLU A 108 -14.87 38.25 39.09
C GLU A 108 -14.51 39.75 39.08
N TYR A 109 -13.21 40.06 39.09
CA TYR A 109 -12.68 41.42 39.08
C TYR A 109 -11.58 41.57 38.03
N CYS A 110 -11.48 42.76 37.46
CA CYS A 110 -10.47 43.10 36.47
C CYS A 110 -9.09 43.21 37.12
N THR A 111 -8.11 42.45 36.61
CA THR A 111 -6.71 42.47 37.11
C THR A 111 -6.00 43.78 36.82
N LYS A 112 -6.50 44.59 35.87
CA LYS A 112 -5.89 45.86 35.46
C LYS A 112 -6.47 47.09 36.16
N CYS A 113 -7.79 47.12 36.38
CA CYS A 113 -8.47 48.32 36.89
C CYS A 113 -9.33 48.09 38.14
N GLY A 114 -9.38 46.86 38.66
CA GLY A 114 -10.13 46.49 39.86
C GLY A 114 -11.65 46.51 39.73
N ALA A 115 -12.21 46.86 38.57
CA ALA A 115 -13.66 46.87 38.37
C ALA A 115 -14.23 45.45 38.33
N LYS A 116 -15.44 45.28 38.88
CA LYS A 116 -16.18 44.02 38.81
C LYS A 116 -16.48 43.65 37.35
N ILE A 117 -16.26 42.38 37.00
CA ILE A 117 -16.60 41.84 35.68
C ILE A 117 -17.99 41.21 35.81
N HIS A 118 -18.97 41.82 35.16
CA HIS A 118 -20.30 41.24 35.02
C HIS A 118 -20.28 40.30 33.81
N LYS A 119 -20.55 39.01 34.05
CA LYS A 119 -20.71 38.00 32.98
C LYS A 119 -22.04 38.17 32.29
#